data_AF-A0A7W0TUM8-F1
#
_entry.id   AF-A0A7W0TUM8-F1
#
_cell.length_a   1.000
_cell.length_b   1.000
_cell.length_c   1.000
_cell.angle_alpha   90.00
_cell.angle_beta   90.00
_cell.angle_gamma   90.00
#
_symmetry.space_group_name_H-M   'P 1'
#
loop_
_entity.id
_entity.type
_entity.pdbx_description
1 polymer ?
#
loop_
_entity_poly.entity_id
_entity_poly.type
_entity_poly.pdbx_seq_one_letter_code
_entity_poly.pdbx_strand_id
1 'polypeptide(L)'
;MAVVADVFGVAATLAPFQLPGGAVYQMTVGGTSDRPALLLTLWPTIRRLDAIGPAATVVFTRIAHVDLVADIEALFRRETGEYLIVTVGGKVIVRS
;
A
#
# COMPACT_ATOMS: atom_id res chain seq x y z
N MET A 1 -6.75 -7.47 -3.90
CA MET A 1 -5.30 -7.56 -3.60
C MET A 1 -4.50 -7.66 -4.89
N ALA A 2 -4.78 -8.65 -5.75
CA ALA A 2 -4.26 -8.68 -7.13
C ALA A 2 -4.42 -7.33 -7.84
N VAL A 3 -5.62 -6.76 -7.82
CA VAL A 3 -5.92 -5.45 -8.45
C VAL A 3 -5.06 -4.27 -7.93
N VAL A 4 -4.64 -4.29 -6.65
CA VAL A 4 -3.75 -3.23 -6.12
C VAL A 4 -2.33 -3.45 -6.62
N ALA A 5 -1.89 -4.71 -6.69
CA ALA A 5 -0.56 -5.08 -7.18
C ALA A 5 -0.42 -4.77 -8.68
N ASP A 6 -1.51 -4.97 -9.44
CA ASP A 6 -1.59 -4.68 -10.87
C ASP A 6 -1.30 -3.19 -11.16
N VAL A 7 -1.75 -2.26 -10.31
CA VAL A 7 -1.43 -0.82 -10.44
C VAL A 7 0.08 -0.56 -10.44
N PHE A 8 0.84 -1.37 -9.70
CA PHE A 8 2.29 -1.21 -9.58
C PHE A 8 3.08 -2.12 -10.53
N GLY A 9 2.40 -2.98 -11.30
CA GLY A 9 3.05 -3.97 -12.16
C GLY A 9 3.88 -5.00 -11.38
N VAL A 10 3.49 -5.31 -10.14
CA VAL A 10 4.21 -6.25 -9.27
C VAL A 10 3.31 -7.38 -8.78
N ALA A 11 3.92 -8.47 -8.34
CA ALA A 11 3.18 -9.54 -7.70
C ALA A 11 2.93 -9.24 -6.21
N ALA A 12 1.68 -9.43 -5.76
CA ALA A 12 1.37 -9.58 -4.35
C ALA A 12 1.65 -11.02 -3.91
N THR A 13 2.42 -11.20 -2.86
CA THR A 13 2.65 -12.50 -2.22
C THR A 13 1.99 -12.54 -0.84
N LEU A 14 1.75 -13.74 -0.32
CA LEU A 14 1.38 -13.88 1.09
C LEU A 14 2.58 -13.51 1.97
N ALA A 15 2.34 -12.72 3.00
CA ALA A 15 3.33 -12.42 4.02
C ALA A 15 3.70 -13.69 4.81
N PRO A 16 4.91 -13.77 5.40
CA PRO A 16 5.31 -14.90 6.24
C PRO A 16 4.55 -14.97 7.58
N PHE A 17 3.74 -13.96 7.88
CA PHE A 17 2.87 -13.87 9.04
C PHE A 17 1.43 -13.61 8.57
N GLN A 18 0.47 -14.13 9.32
CA GLN A 18 -0.96 -14.05 8.97
C GLN A 18 -1.75 -13.67 10.22
N LEU A 19 -2.93 -13.07 10.02
CA LEU A 19 -3.86 -12.85 11.12
C LEU A 19 -4.77 -14.07 11.27
N PRO A 20 -5.24 -14.39 12.49
CA PRO A 20 -6.33 -15.33 12.66
C PRO A 20 -7.52 -14.89 11.79
N GLY A 21 -7.92 -15.74 10.84
CA GLY A 21 -9.04 -15.48 9.94
C GLY A 21 -8.77 -14.43 8.84
N GLY A 22 -7.51 -14.08 8.54
CA GLY A 22 -7.21 -13.06 7.55
C GLY A 22 -5.87 -13.20 6.86
N ALA A 23 -5.88 -13.21 5.53
CA ALA A 23 -4.68 -13.18 4.73
C ALA A 23 -4.00 -11.80 4.78
N VAL A 24 -2.67 -11.80 4.89
CA VAL A 24 -1.81 -10.62 4.83
C VAL A 24 -0.95 -10.74 3.59
N TYR A 25 -0.87 -9.66 2.83
CA TYR A 25 -0.18 -9.63 1.55
C TYR A 25 0.97 -8.63 1.58
N GLN A 26 2.06 -8.98 0.92
CA GLN A 26 3.21 -8.11 0.73
C GLN A 26 3.50 -7.91 -0.75
N MET A 27 3.96 -6.71 -1.09
CA MET A 27 4.49 -6.39 -2.41
C MET A 27 5.58 -5.34 -2.28
N THR A 28 6.58 -5.42 -3.14
CA THR A 28 7.66 -4.43 -3.21
C THR A 28 7.40 -3.55 -4.41
N VAL A 29 7.05 -2.28 -4.18
CA VAL A 29 6.94 -1.27 -5.23
C VAL A 29 8.35 -0.77 -5.52
N GLY A 30 8.81 -0.98 -6.76
CA GLY A 30 10.08 -0.47 -7.23
C GLY A 30 10.16 1.05 -7.09
N GLY A 31 11.29 1.55 -6.60
CA GLY A 31 11.56 2.98 -6.59
C GLY A 31 12.19 3.45 -7.90
N THR A 32 12.09 4.74 -8.20
CA THR A 32 12.78 5.36 -9.35
C THR A 32 14.05 6.04 -8.89
N SER A 33 15.21 5.71 -9.47
CA SER A 33 16.53 6.36 -9.33
C SER A 33 16.87 6.82 -7.90
N ASP A 34 16.36 7.99 -7.49
CA ASP A 34 16.60 8.63 -6.19
C ASP A 34 15.69 8.11 -5.05
N ARG A 35 14.74 7.22 -5.35
CA ARG A 35 13.79 6.67 -4.37
C ARG A 35 14.08 5.19 -4.16
N PRO A 36 14.35 4.77 -2.92
CA PRO A 36 14.48 3.35 -2.61
C PRO A 36 13.13 2.64 -2.70
N ALA A 37 13.17 1.33 -2.90
CA ALA A 37 11.98 0.48 -2.98
C ALA A 37 11.12 0.59 -1.71
N LEU A 38 9.82 0.48 -1.91
CA LEU A 38 8.80 0.56 -0.85
C LEU A 38 8.17 -0.81 -0.65
N LEU A 39 8.27 -1.35 0.57
CA LEU A 39 7.51 -2.54 0.97
C LEU A 39 6.11 -2.11 1.40
N LEU A 40 5.10 -2.58 0.67
CA LEU A 40 3.71 -2.46 1.08
C LEU A 40 3.26 -3.76 1.74
N THR A 41 2.69 -3.65 2.94
CA THR A 41 2.02 -4.76 3.62
C THR A 41 0.54 -4.42 3.76
N LEU A 42 -0.33 -5.20 3.10
CA LEU A 42 -1.77 -5.02 3.13
C LEU A 42 -2.38 -5.99 4.13
N TRP A 43 -3.26 -5.43 4.98
CA TRP A 43 -4.00 -6.14 6.00
C TRP A 43 -5.52 -5.96 5.76
N PRO A 44 -6.11 -6.65 4.76
CA PRO A 44 -7.51 -6.43 4.36
C PRO A 44 -8.50 -6.61 5.51
N THR A 45 -8.32 -7.66 6.33
CA THR A 45 -9.25 -8.02 7.41
C THR A 45 -9.37 -6.93 8.48
N ILE A 46 -8.31 -6.15 8.71
CA ILE A 46 -8.29 -5.05 9.70
C ILE A 46 -8.21 -3.68 9.04
N ARG A 47 -8.44 -3.60 7.71
CA ARG A 47 -8.48 -2.36 6.93
C ARG A 47 -7.25 -1.46 7.18
N ARG A 48 -6.06 -2.05 7.04
CA ARG A 48 -4.78 -1.39 7.28
C ARG A 48 -3.81 -1.62 6.13
N LEU A 49 -2.97 -0.63 5.88
CA LEU A 49 -1.82 -0.67 5.00
C LEU A 49 -0.60 -0.18 5.78
N ASP A 50 0.50 -0.91 5.67
CA ASP A 50 1.81 -0.41 6.06
C ASP A 50 2.63 -0.13 4.81
N ALA A 51 3.23 1.05 4.73
CA ALA A 51 4.15 1.45 3.69
C ALA A 51 5.51 1.74 4.33
N ILE A 52 6.48 0.88 4.09
CA ILE A 52 7.79 0.91 4.75
C ILE A 52 8.87 1.02 3.68
N GLY A 53 9.63 2.10 3.73
CA GLY A 53 10.81 2.30 2.91
C GLY A 53 11.79 3.24 3.62
N PRO A 54 13.04 3.38 3.12
CA PRO A 54 14.04 4.21 3.78
C PRO A 54 13.65 5.68 3.97
N ALA A 55 12.78 6.21 3.11
CA ALA A 55 12.31 7.58 3.18
C ALA A 55 11.09 7.80 4.10
N ALA A 56 10.33 6.74 4.40
CA ALA A 56 9.10 6.85 5.19
C ALA A 56 8.65 5.50 5.76
N THR A 57 8.14 5.53 6.99
CA THR A 57 7.38 4.44 7.60
C THR A 57 5.99 4.97 7.94
N VAL A 58 4.98 4.48 7.23
CA VAL A 58 3.59 4.90 7.43
C VAL A 58 2.72 3.69 7.73
N VAL A 59 1.97 3.78 8.82
CA VAL A 59 0.92 2.83 9.18
C VAL A 59 -0.42 3.54 9.01
N PHE A 60 -1.20 3.10 8.02
CA PHE A 60 -2.47 3.73 7.67
C PHE A 60 -3.63 2.77 7.96
N THR A 61 -4.41 3.10 8.98
CA THR A 61 -5.53 2.28 9.48
C THR A 61 -6.89 2.84 9.10
N ARG A 62 -7.94 2.04 9.31
CA ARG A 62 -9.35 2.40 9.09
C ARG A 62 -9.65 2.79 7.63
N ILE A 63 -9.01 2.07 6.69
CA ILE A 63 -9.23 2.26 5.27
C ILE A 63 -10.68 1.89 4.94
N ALA A 64 -11.41 2.85 4.36
CA ALA A 64 -12.80 2.69 3.96
C ALA A 64 -12.92 2.48 2.45
N HIS A 65 -12.11 3.21 1.67
CA HIS A 65 -12.10 3.14 0.22
C HIS A 65 -10.67 3.01 -0.30
N VAL A 66 -10.53 2.30 -1.42
CA VAL A 66 -9.29 2.22 -2.19
C VAL A 66 -9.64 2.60 -3.62
N ASP A 67 -9.16 3.76 -4.05
CA ASP A 67 -9.28 4.24 -5.42
C ASP A 67 -8.00 3.87 -6.18
N LEU A 68 -8.13 3.27 -7.36
CA LEU A 68 -7.02 2.77 -8.16
C LEU A 68 -6.94 3.55 -9.46
N VAL A 69 -5.79 4.16 -9.71
CA VAL A 69 -5.46 4.80 -10.97
C VAL A 69 -4.40 3.93 -11.64
N ALA A 70 -4.83 3.13 -12.61
CA ALA A 70 -3.97 2.16 -13.30
C ALA A 70 -2.66 2.79 -13.78
N ASP A 71 -1.55 2.08 -13.55
CA ASP A 71 -0.18 2.48 -13.90
C ASP A 71 0.29 3.83 -13.31
N ILE A 72 -0.46 4.42 -12.37
CA ILE A 72 -0.14 5.72 -11.78
C ILE A 72 -0.04 5.62 -10.25
N GLU A 73 -1.14 5.31 -9.56
CA GLU A 73 -1.18 5.33 -8.09
C GLU A 73 -2.37 4.59 -7.48
N ALA A 74 -2.22 4.19 -6.22
CA ALA A 74 -3.30 3.73 -5.37
C ALA A 74 -3.54 4.74 -4.23
N LEU A 75 -4.81 5.11 -4.04
CA LEU A 75 -5.27 6.06 -3.02
C LEU A 75 -6.10 5.31 -1.97
N PHE A 76 -5.66 5.33 -0.72
CA PHE A 76 -6.32 4.70 0.42
C PHE A 76 -6.95 5.79 1.27
N ARG A 77 -8.27 5.73 1.47
CA ARG A 77 -9.05 6.80 2.12
C ARG A 77 -9.74 6.30 3.38
N ARG A 78 -9.79 7.15 4.41
CA ARG A 78 -10.65 6.98 5.58
C ARG A 78 -12.02 7.61 5.33
N GLU A 79 -13.01 7.22 6.13
CA GLU A 79 -14.33 7.88 6.17
C GLU A 79 -14.24 9.35 6.56
N THR A 80 -13.26 9.69 7.41
CA THR A 80 -13.01 11.04 7.92
C THR A 80 -12.34 11.97 6.91
N GLY A 81 -11.93 11.46 5.75
CA GLY A 81 -11.41 12.24 4.62
C GLY A 81 -9.89 12.21 4.44
N GLU A 82 -9.12 11.77 5.44
CA GLU A 82 -7.67 11.59 5.30
C GLU A 82 -7.34 10.50 4.30
N TYR A 83 -6.22 10.66 3.63
CA TYR A 83 -5.80 9.72 2.61
C TYR A 83 -4.28 9.51 2.54
N LEU A 84 -3.94 8.32 2.07
CA LEU A 84 -2.58 7.91 1.74
C LEU A 84 -2.53 7.59 0.25
N ILE A 85 -1.60 8.20 -0.47
CA ILE A 85 -1.29 7.89 -1.87
C ILE A 85 0.00 7.10 -1.92
N VAL A 86 0.01 6.00 -2.66
CA VAL A 86 1.23 5.32 -3.10
C VAL A 86 1.29 5.38 -4.63
N THR A 87 2.34 6.01 -5.16
CA THR A 87 2.54 6.07 -6.62
C THR A 87 3.38 4.90 -7.12
N VAL A 88 3.24 4.57 -8.40
CA VAL A 88 4.29 3.88 -9.15
C VAL A 88 5.60 4.67 -8.96
N GLY A 89 6.70 3.98 -8.66
CA GLY A 89 7.96 4.61 -8.25
C GLY A 89 8.11 4.88 -6.74
N GLY A 90 7.18 4.39 -5.92
CA GLY A 90 7.37 4.27 -4.46
C GLY A 90 7.20 5.57 -3.66
N LYS A 91 6.56 6.61 -4.23
CA LYS A 91 6.24 7.82 -3.46
C LYS A 91 5.11 7.52 -2.49
N VAL A 92 5.26 7.94 -1.24
CA VAL A 92 4.19 7.93 -0.24
C VAL A 92 3.80 9.36 0.09
N ILE A 93 2.51 9.67 0.03
CA ILE A 93 1.97 10.98 0.42
C ILE A 93 0.85 10.73 1.42
N VAL A 94 0.91 11.40 2.57
CA VAL A 94 -0.16 11.36 3.58
C VAL A 94 -0.77 12.75 3.70
N ARG A 95 -2.09 12.82 3.69
CA ARG A 95 -2.86 14.06 3.89
C ARG A 95 -3.95 13.83 4.94
N SER A 96 -4.06 14.77 5.85
CA SER A 96 -5.01 14.84 6.96
C SER A 96 -5.94 16.02 6.82
#